data_AF-A0A2X0WYQ0-F1
#
_entry.id   AF-A0A2X0WYQ0-F1
#
_cell.length_a   1.000
_cell.length_b   1.000
_cell.length_c   1.000
_cell.angle_alpha   90.00
_cell.angle_beta   90.00
_cell.angle_gamma   90.00
#
_symmetry.space_group_name_H-M   'P 1'
#
loop_
_entity.id
_entity.type
_entity.pdbx_description
1 polymer ?
#
loop_
_entity_poly.entity_id
_entity_poly.type
_entity_poly.pdbx_seq_one_letter_code
_entity_poly.pdbx_strand_id
1 'polypeptide(L)'
;MNNYTQKRDDLNPPQIHNDPHSAHKSAIWNLAVNLVFENSADFNGYAAAVAHEHILNNIDIDKAQKAIESHYTNEQNAGAKGVSPALYIICVRVAKILSYKGCNLSADIFASIQDMIFANLESLDNKAGRSPLSSNQAVFHGSYKKLCALIDDEKDMMFDRNNPDKMLEHIAIFTSQLLTVQANEFAQRLTTIIFVIMYARSLGFNLLHDFSDRHNSVATLMKNLEDHSEQTQRQSFLHIYRFLAAVLGNIK
;
A
#
# COMPACT_ATOMS: atom_id res chain seq x y z
N MET A 1 -6.35 9.85 -33.91
CA MET A 1 -7.37 9.12 -33.14
C MET A 1 -6.69 8.01 -32.37
N ASN A 2 -6.81 7.98 -31.05
CA ASN A 2 -6.26 6.92 -30.20
C ASN A 2 -7.15 5.69 -30.29
N ASN A 3 -6.61 4.55 -30.75
CA ASN A 3 -7.32 3.26 -30.94
C ASN A 3 -7.80 2.60 -29.63
N TYR A 4 -7.89 3.33 -28.53
CA TYR A 4 -7.99 2.75 -27.20
C TYR A 4 -9.38 2.85 -26.57
N THR A 5 -10.36 3.52 -27.16
CA THR A 5 -11.60 3.88 -26.46
C THR A 5 -12.70 2.82 -26.43
N GLN A 6 -12.60 1.74 -27.21
CA GLN A 6 -13.78 0.89 -27.48
C GLN A 6 -13.84 -0.45 -26.73
N LYS A 7 -12.91 -0.71 -25.79
CA LYS A 7 -12.83 -2.01 -25.07
C LYS A 7 -12.56 -1.89 -23.57
N ARG A 8 -12.96 -0.77 -22.95
CA ARG A 8 -12.46 -0.32 -21.63
C ARG A 8 -13.39 -0.58 -20.44
N ASP A 9 -14.67 -0.86 -20.66
CA ASP A 9 -15.64 -0.93 -19.55
C ASP A 9 -15.69 -2.31 -18.85
N ASP A 10 -14.99 -3.32 -19.39
CA ASP A 10 -15.03 -4.71 -18.89
C ASP A 10 -13.70 -5.19 -18.26
N LEU A 11 -12.74 -4.28 -18.02
CA LEU A 11 -11.43 -4.66 -17.49
C LEU A 11 -11.46 -4.82 -15.96
N ASN A 12 -11.33 -6.08 -15.54
CA ASN A 12 -11.18 -6.52 -14.16
C ASN A 12 -9.81 -6.13 -13.56
N PRO A 13 -9.65 -6.20 -12.23
CA PRO A 13 -8.36 -6.00 -11.56
C PRO A 13 -7.24 -6.89 -12.14
N PRO A 14 -5.96 -6.55 -11.88
CA PRO A 14 -4.83 -7.24 -12.47
C PRO A 14 -4.91 -8.76 -12.26
N GLN A 15 -4.71 -9.52 -13.34
CA GLN A 15 -4.77 -10.98 -13.31
C GLN A 15 -3.40 -11.55 -12.96
N ILE A 16 -3.36 -12.69 -12.27
CA ILE A 16 -2.13 -13.41 -11.95
C ILE A 16 -1.52 -13.97 -13.25
N HIS A 17 -0.23 -13.70 -13.49
CA HIS A 17 0.50 -14.17 -14.68
C HIS A 17 1.59 -15.18 -14.33
N ASN A 18 1.80 -16.19 -15.19
CA ASN A 18 2.74 -17.28 -14.93
C ASN A 18 4.20 -16.99 -15.33
N ASP A 19 4.46 -15.98 -16.17
CA ASP A 19 5.85 -15.56 -16.48
C ASP A 19 6.48 -14.86 -15.26
N PRO A 20 7.71 -15.18 -14.83
CA PRO A 20 8.31 -14.65 -13.60
C PRO A 20 8.37 -13.12 -13.50
N HIS A 21 8.59 -12.41 -14.62
CA HIS A 21 8.67 -10.95 -14.61
C HIS A 21 7.29 -10.32 -14.52
N SER A 22 6.34 -10.82 -15.32
CA SER A 22 4.94 -10.40 -15.22
C SER A 22 4.33 -10.79 -13.88
N ALA A 23 4.79 -11.90 -13.29
CA ALA A 23 4.36 -12.36 -11.98
C ALA A 23 4.73 -11.35 -10.89
N HIS A 24 6.01 -10.96 -10.77
CA HIS A 24 6.42 -9.99 -9.75
C HIS A 24 5.67 -8.66 -9.85
N LYS A 25 5.47 -8.15 -11.08
CA LYS A 25 4.69 -6.93 -11.31
C LYS A 25 3.21 -7.11 -10.96
N SER A 26 2.64 -8.26 -11.28
CA SER A 26 1.26 -8.61 -10.90
C SER A 26 1.10 -8.64 -9.39
N ALA A 27 2.05 -9.23 -8.66
CA ALA A 27 2.06 -9.23 -7.18
C ALA A 27 2.00 -7.80 -6.63
N ILE A 28 2.87 -6.92 -7.16
CA ILE A 28 2.96 -5.53 -6.72
C ILE A 28 1.65 -4.79 -6.98
N TRP A 29 1.09 -4.91 -8.18
CA TRP A 29 -0.18 -4.25 -8.52
C TRP A 29 -1.35 -4.81 -7.71
N ASN A 30 -1.44 -6.12 -7.52
CA ASN A 30 -2.48 -6.73 -6.70
C ASN A 30 -2.40 -6.28 -5.24
N LEU A 31 -1.19 -6.22 -4.66
CA LEU A 31 -0.99 -5.70 -3.32
C LEU A 31 -1.36 -4.22 -3.22
N ALA A 32 -0.94 -3.39 -4.18
CA ALA A 32 -1.29 -1.97 -4.22
C ALA A 32 -2.81 -1.75 -4.28
N VAL A 33 -3.50 -2.50 -5.15
CA VAL A 33 -4.96 -2.44 -5.26
C VAL A 33 -5.63 -2.86 -3.95
N ASN A 34 -5.22 -3.98 -3.36
CA ASN A 34 -5.80 -4.46 -2.11
C ASN A 34 -5.56 -3.48 -0.96
N LEU A 35 -4.40 -2.84 -0.87
CA LEU A 35 -4.10 -1.87 0.18
C LEU A 35 -4.95 -0.59 0.05
N VAL A 36 -5.26 -0.16 -1.17
CA VAL A 36 -5.88 1.14 -1.44
C VAL A 36 -7.40 1.06 -1.56
N PHE A 37 -7.94 -0.02 -2.11
CA PHE A 37 -9.37 -0.20 -2.33
C PHE A 37 -9.96 -1.20 -1.35
N GLU A 38 -11.10 -0.87 -0.74
CA GLU A 38 -11.86 -1.82 0.10
C GLU A 38 -12.33 -3.03 -0.69
N ASN A 39 -12.71 -2.80 -1.95
CA ASN A 39 -13.09 -3.82 -2.91
C ASN A 39 -12.20 -3.70 -4.15
N SER A 40 -11.39 -4.71 -4.44
CA SER A 40 -10.45 -4.69 -5.57
C SER A 40 -11.14 -4.55 -6.94
N ALA A 41 -12.43 -4.91 -7.05
CA ALA A 41 -13.22 -4.68 -8.27
C ALA A 41 -13.44 -3.19 -8.58
N ASP A 42 -13.26 -2.31 -7.60
CA ASP A 42 -13.34 -0.86 -7.79
C ASP A 42 -12.12 -0.31 -8.55
N PHE A 43 -11.02 -1.07 -8.62
CA PHE A 43 -9.90 -0.78 -9.52
C PHE A 43 -10.16 -1.37 -10.90
N ASN A 44 -10.75 -0.56 -11.78
CA ASN A 44 -11.20 -0.98 -13.11
C ASN A 44 -10.91 0.09 -14.18
N GLY A 45 -11.39 -0.14 -15.40
CA GLY A 45 -11.38 0.85 -16.48
C GLY A 45 -9.98 1.23 -16.95
N TYR A 46 -9.74 2.54 -17.10
CA TYR A 46 -8.49 3.07 -17.65
C TYR A 46 -7.26 2.73 -16.78
N ALA A 47 -7.36 2.84 -15.45
CA ALA A 47 -6.25 2.51 -14.55
C ALA A 47 -5.86 1.03 -14.65
N ALA A 48 -6.85 0.13 -14.68
CA ALA A 48 -6.61 -1.30 -14.84
C ALA A 48 -5.92 -1.65 -16.16
N ALA A 49 -6.34 -1.00 -17.26
CA ALA A 49 -5.69 -1.14 -18.55
C ALA A 49 -4.21 -0.71 -18.49
N VAL A 50 -3.91 0.43 -17.88
CA VAL A 50 -2.53 0.92 -17.73
C VAL A 50 -1.68 -0.01 -16.86
N ALA A 51 -2.24 -0.52 -15.76
CA ALA A 51 -1.55 -1.50 -14.92
C ALA A 51 -1.21 -2.78 -15.69
N HIS A 52 -2.14 -3.27 -16.52
CA HIS A 52 -1.92 -4.43 -17.38
C HIS A 52 -0.78 -4.19 -18.39
N GLU A 53 -0.74 -3.04 -19.05
CA GLU A 53 0.38 -2.68 -19.95
C GLU A 53 1.74 -2.66 -19.21
N HIS A 54 1.76 -2.18 -17.96
CA HIS A 54 2.98 -2.22 -17.15
C HIS A 54 3.40 -3.65 -16.78
N ILE A 55 2.45 -4.49 -16.39
CA ILE A 55 2.66 -5.91 -16.05
C ILE A 55 3.22 -6.70 -17.23
N LEU A 56 2.75 -6.40 -18.45
CA LEU A 56 3.25 -7.00 -19.69
C LEU A 56 4.58 -6.38 -20.19
N ASN A 57 5.18 -5.44 -19.46
CA ASN A 57 6.38 -4.69 -19.86
C ASN A 57 6.22 -3.81 -21.11
N ASN A 58 5.00 -3.51 -21.54
CA ASN A 58 4.76 -2.59 -22.67
C ASN A 58 5.09 -1.13 -22.29
N ILE A 59 4.98 -0.80 -21.00
CA ILE A 59 5.39 0.49 -20.42
C ILE A 59 6.18 0.26 -19.12
N ASP A 60 7.04 1.22 -18.77
CA ASP A 60 7.67 1.30 -17.45
C ASP A 60 6.72 1.92 -16.41
N ILE A 61 7.09 1.83 -15.12
CA ILE A 61 6.24 2.27 -14.01
C ILE A 61 6.07 3.80 -13.99
N ASP A 62 7.06 4.56 -14.47
CA ASP A 62 6.99 6.02 -14.54
C ASP A 62 5.98 6.48 -15.60
N LYS A 63 5.96 5.81 -16.76
CA LYS A 63 4.94 6.01 -17.80
C LYS A 63 3.55 5.63 -17.30
N ALA A 64 3.43 4.52 -16.57
CA ALA A 64 2.16 4.11 -15.97
C ALA A 64 1.64 5.16 -14.98
N GLN A 65 2.51 5.63 -14.07
CA GLN A 65 2.18 6.69 -13.12
C GLN A 65 1.72 7.96 -13.86
N LYS A 66 2.51 8.46 -14.81
CA LYS A 66 2.18 9.66 -15.57
C LYS A 66 0.84 9.52 -16.31
N ALA A 67 0.57 8.35 -16.90
CA ALA A 67 -0.66 8.09 -17.64
C ALA A 67 -1.90 8.12 -16.73
N ILE A 68 -1.84 7.51 -15.55
CA ILE A 68 -2.93 7.50 -14.56
C ILE A 68 -3.11 8.90 -13.95
N GLU A 69 -2.04 9.54 -13.49
CA GLU A 69 -2.11 10.89 -12.91
C GLU A 69 -2.70 11.91 -13.89
N SER A 70 -2.23 11.89 -15.15
CA SER A 70 -2.76 12.80 -16.18
C SER A 70 -4.24 12.56 -16.48
N HIS A 71 -4.69 11.30 -16.40
CA HIS A 71 -6.08 10.95 -16.66
C HIS A 71 -7.00 11.42 -15.54
N TYR A 72 -6.69 11.07 -14.29
CA TYR A 72 -7.55 11.32 -13.12
C TYR A 72 -7.42 12.72 -12.51
N THR A 73 -6.44 13.51 -12.95
CA THR A 73 -6.38 14.95 -12.62
C THR A 73 -7.25 15.81 -13.54
N ASN A 74 -7.63 15.29 -14.72
CA ASN A 74 -8.48 16.02 -15.67
C ASN A 74 -9.94 15.96 -15.21
N GLU A 75 -10.58 17.14 -15.07
CA GLU A 75 -11.93 17.31 -14.51
C GLU A 75 -13.04 16.57 -15.26
N GLN A 76 -12.82 16.18 -16.52
CA GLN A 76 -13.79 15.43 -17.32
C GLN A 76 -13.75 13.91 -17.10
N ASN A 77 -12.69 13.40 -16.49
CA ASN A 77 -12.50 11.96 -16.24
C ASN A 77 -12.81 11.65 -14.78
N ALA A 78 -14.09 11.55 -14.45
CA ALA A 78 -14.49 10.98 -13.17
C ALA A 78 -14.11 9.48 -13.14
N GLY A 79 -13.70 8.96 -11.98
CA GLY A 79 -13.59 7.51 -11.78
C GLY A 79 -14.93 6.80 -11.97
N ALA A 80 -14.94 5.47 -11.81
CA ALA A 80 -16.19 4.72 -11.71
C ALA A 80 -17.13 5.38 -10.68
N LYS A 81 -18.44 5.41 -10.95
CA LYS A 81 -19.44 6.15 -10.14
C LYS A 81 -19.22 5.91 -8.63
N GLY A 82 -18.78 6.95 -7.91
CA GLY A 82 -18.61 6.94 -6.46
C GLY A 82 -17.20 6.67 -5.93
N VAL A 83 -16.22 6.34 -6.78
CA VAL A 83 -14.82 6.12 -6.39
C VAL A 83 -14.00 7.39 -6.59
N SER A 84 -13.26 7.84 -5.57
CA SER A 84 -12.42 9.04 -5.65
C SER A 84 -11.28 8.86 -6.67
N PRO A 85 -11.07 9.79 -7.62
CA PRO A 85 -9.91 9.79 -8.53
C PRO A 85 -8.56 9.69 -7.79
N ALA A 86 -8.49 10.22 -6.57
CA ALA A 86 -7.29 10.16 -5.74
C ALA A 86 -6.84 8.72 -5.45
N LEU A 87 -7.77 7.76 -5.29
CA LEU A 87 -7.43 6.36 -5.00
C LEU A 87 -6.66 5.70 -6.15
N TYR A 88 -7.01 6.01 -7.41
CA TYR A 88 -6.27 5.48 -8.57
C TYR A 88 -4.84 6.03 -8.62
N ILE A 89 -4.66 7.31 -8.29
CA ILE A 89 -3.34 7.95 -8.23
C ILE A 89 -2.50 7.37 -7.08
N ILE A 90 -3.10 7.24 -5.89
CA ILE A 90 -2.49 6.59 -4.73
C ILE A 90 -2.05 5.18 -5.11
N CYS A 91 -2.92 4.38 -5.74
CA CYS A 91 -2.61 3.01 -6.13
C CYS A 91 -1.38 2.89 -7.04
N VAL A 92 -1.23 3.72 -8.07
CA VAL A 92 -0.04 3.65 -8.94
C VAL A 92 1.23 4.11 -8.23
N ARG A 93 1.13 5.09 -7.32
CA ARG A 93 2.26 5.54 -6.49
C ARG A 93 2.71 4.44 -5.52
N VAL A 94 1.75 3.75 -4.88
CA VAL A 94 2.02 2.57 -4.05
C VAL A 94 2.68 1.46 -4.86
N ALA A 95 2.16 1.14 -6.05
CA ALA A 95 2.77 0.15 -6.94
C ALA A 95 4.21 0.52 -7.32
N LYS A 96 4.49 1.80 -7.58
CA LYS A 96 5.85 2.28 -7.82
C LYS A 96 6.77 2.11 -6.63
N ILE A 97 6.32 2.49 -5.43
CA ILE A 97 7.13 2.35 -4.21
C ILE A 97 7.44 0.87 -3.94
N LEU A 98 6.45 -0.02 -4.09
CA LEU A 98 6.61 -1.46 -3.90
C LEU A 98 7.47 -2.14 -4.99
N SER A 99 7.75 -1.45 -6.11
CA SER A 99 8.69 -1.92 -7.13
C SER A 99 10.16 -1.81 -6.70
N TYR A 100 10.47 -0.97 -5.71
CA TYR A 100 11.79 -0.95 -5.09
C TYR A 100 12.00 -2.20 -4.22
N LYS A 101 13.26 -2.63 -4.10
CA LYS A 101 13.61 -3.89 -3.41
C LYS A 101 13.40 -3.87 -1.91
N GLY A 102 13.35 -2.70 -1.29
CA GLY A 102 13.19 -2.49 0.14
C GLY A 102 13.57 -1.06 0.51
N CYS A 103 13.61 -0.76 1.80
CA CYS A 103 14.03 0.55 2.28
C CYS A 103 14.92 0.44 3.51
N ASN A 104 15.71 1.48 3.77
CA ASN A 104 16.38 1.64 5.05
C ASN A 104 15.36 2.03 6.12
N LEU A 105 15.58 1.54 7.34
CA LEU A 105 14.74 1.88 8.48
C LEU A 105 15.10 3.30 8.96
N SER A 106 14.26 4.30 8.63
CA SER A 106 14.48 5.71 8.99
C SER A 106 13.15 6.48 8.99
N ALA A 107 13.01 7.44 9.91
CA ALA A 107 11.87 8.35 9.94
C ALA A 107 11.80 9.25 8.68
N ASP A 108 12.94 9.62 8.09
CA ASP A 108 12.98 10.41 6.86
C ASP A 108 12.46 9.60 5.66
N ILE A 109 12.78 8.30 5.63
CA ILE A 109 12.26 7.38 4.60
C ILE A 109 10.74 7.21 4.78
N PHE A 110 10.27 7.07 6.02
CA PHE A 110 8.84 7.03 6.32
C PHE A 110 8.13 8.30 5.79
N ALA A 111 8.64 9.49 6.13
CA ALA A 111 8.08 10.76 5.67
C ALA A 111 8.11 10.87 4.13
N SER A 112 9.22 10.45 3.51
CA SER A 112 9.36 10.45 2.05
C SER A 112 8.34 9.53 1.37
N ILE A 113 8.04 8.36 1.94
CA ILE A 113 7.00 7.46 1.43
C ILE A 113 5.63 8.14 1.49
N GLN A 114 5.30 8.77 2.62
CA GLN A 114 4.03 9.49 2.77
C GLN A 114 3.90 10.60 1.71
N ASP A 115 4.94 11.43 1.54
CA ASP A 115 4.96 12.50 0.54
C ASP A 115 4.83 11.95 -0.88
N MET A 116 5.57 10.89 -1.22
CA MET A 116 5.50 10.24 -2.53
C MET A 116 4.10 9.71 -2.85
N ILE A 117 3.34 9.25 -1.86
CA ILE A 117 1.97 8.74 -2.06
C ILE A 117 0.97 9.90 -2.15
N PHE A 118 1.05 10.89 -1.26
CA PHE A 118 -0.05 11.82 -1.00
C PHE A 118 0.14 13.24 -1.54
N ALA A 119 1.30 13.57 -2.12
CA ALA A 119 1.55 14.91 -2.64
C ALA A 119 0.51 15.37 -3.68
N ASN A 120 0.02 16.60 -3.49
CA ASN A 120 -0.88 17.32 -4.40
C ASN A 120 -2.26 16.67 -4.66
N LEU A 121 -2.79 15.89 -3.71
CA LEU A 121 -4.09 15.21 -3.87
C LEU A 121 -5.29 15.93 -3.23
N GLU A 122 -5.07 16.95 -2.39
CA GLU A 122 -6.11 17.66 -1.63
C GLU A 122 -7.23 18.25 -2.52
N SER A 123 -6.87 18.75 -3.70
CA SER A 123 -7.82 19.35 -4.66
C SER A 123 -8.72 18.33 -5.36
N LEU A 124 -8.31 17.05 -5.40
CA LEU A 124 -9.08 15.96 -5.99
C LEU A 124 -10.09 15.39 -4.99
N ASP A 125 -9.79 15.48 -3.70
CA ASP A 125 -10.59 14.82 -2.65
C ASP A 125 -11.85 15.58 -2.25
N ASN A 126 -11.81 16.91 -2.36
CA ASN A 126 -12.98 17.78 -2.14
C ASN A 126 -14.10 17.58 -3.20
N LYS A 127 -13.82 16.89 -4.31
CA LYS A 127 -14.77 16.74 -5.44
C LYS A 127 -15.72 15.55 -5.29
N ALA A 128 -15.43 14.58 -4.43
CA ALA A 128 -16.20 13.31 -4.34
C ALA A 128 -16.96 13.09 -3.01
N GLY A 129 -16.82 13.97 -2.02
CA GLY A 129 -17.58 13.90 -0.75
C GLY A 129 -17.23 12.74 0.20
N ARG A 130 -16.29 11.86 -0.18
CA ARG A 130 -15.65 10.85 0.68
C ARG A 130 -14.14 10.96 0.49
N SER A 131 -13.49 11.63 1.43
CA SER A 131 -12.06 11.91 1.39
C SER A 131 -11.28 10.83 2.16
N PRO A 132 -10.48 9.97 1.49
CA PRO A 132 -9.40 9.22 2.15
C PRO A 132 -8.34 10.13 2.82
N LEU A 133 -8.28 11.42 2.47
CA LEU A 133 -7.25 12.38 2.89
C LEU A 133 -7.74 13.41 3.92
N SER A 134 -8.69 13.05 4.78
CA SER A 134 -9.08 13.92 5.90
C SER A 134 -7.82 14.39 6.64
N SER A 135 -7.55 15.71 6.56
CA SER A 135 -6.58 16.49 7.34
C SER A 135 -5.13 16.01 7.41
N ASN A 136 -4.37 16.17 6.32
CA ASN A 136 -2.89 16.06 6.33
C ASN A 136 -2.17 17.17 7.15
N GLN A 137 -2.88 17.90 8.01
CA GLN A 137 -2.35 19.04 8.77
C GLN A 137 -2.15 18.65 10.23
N ALA A 138 -0.88 18.62 10.62
CA ALA A 138 -0.32 18.43 11.95
C ALA A 138 -0.21 16.96 12.42
N VAL A 139 0.82 16.27 11.90
CA VAL A 139 1.53 15.28 12.72
C VAL A 139 1.99 16.00 13.99
N PHE A 140 1.31 15.73 15.10
CA PHE A 140 1.70 16.26 16.41
C PHE A 140 3.18 15.93 16.64
N HIS A 141 3.98 16.94 17.01
CA HIS A 141 5.41 16.79 17.33
C HIS A 141 5.69 15.64 18.33
N GLY A 142 4.72 15.31 19.19
CA GLY A 142 4.76 14.16 20.09
C GLY A 142 4.65 12.79 19.40
N SER A 143 3.80 12.65 18.38
CA SER A 143 3.69 11.41 17.59
C SER A 143 4.92 11.19 16.72
N TYR A 144 5.49 12.26 16.15
CA TYR A 144 6.76 12.16 15.40
C TYR A 144 7.92 11.69 16.28
N LYS A 145 8.07 12.24 17.50
CA LYS A 145 9.12 11.79 18.42
C LYS A 145 8.98 10.31 18.82
N LYS A 146 7.75 9.85 19.06
CA LYS A 146 7.46 8.43 19.35
C LYS A 146 7.75 7.53 18.15
N LEU A 147 7.40 7.98 16.94
CA LEU A 147 7.73 7.28 15.70
C LEU A 147 9.24 7.10 15.55
N CYS A 148 10.01 8.19 15.72
CA CYS A 148 11.47 8.13 15.65
C CYS A 148 12.04 7.16 16.68
N ALA A 149 11.57 7.22 17.93
CA ALA A 149 12.04 6.32 18.98
C ALA A 149 11.78 4.84 18.64
N LEU A 150 10.59 4.48 18.17
CA LEU A 150 10.30 3.10 17.75
C LEU A 150 11.18 2.66 16.58
N ILE A 151 11.38 3.53 15.59
CA ILE A 151 12.25 3.25 14.44
C ILE A 151 13.71 3.07 14.88
N ASP A 152 14.19 3.89 15.82
CA ASP A 152 15.56 3.81 16.33
C ASP A 152 15.78 2.56 17.18
N ASP A 153 14.83 2.20 18.07
CA ASP A 153 14.89 0.96 18.84
C ASP A 153 14.91 -0.27 17.92
N GLU A 154 14.12 -0.26 16.83
CA GLU A 154 14.06 -1.35 15.86
C GLU A 154 15.37 -1.47 15.04
N LYS A 155 16.16 -0.41 14.85
CA LYS A 155 17.46 -0.50 14.16
C LYS A 155 18.48 -1.35 14.92
N ASP A 156 18.40 -1.34 16.25
CA ASP A 156 19.31 -2.08 17.13
C ASP A 156 18.92 -3.56 17.26
N MET A 157 17.79 -3.97 16.66
CA MET A 157 17.31 -5.34 16.70
C MET A 157 18.20 -6.28 15.89
N MET A 158 18.58 -7.39 16.53
CA MET A 158 19.31 -8.48 15.89
C MET A 158 18.35 -9.63 15.56
N PHE A 159 18.21 -9.92 14.28
CA PHE A 159 17.38 -11.02 13.80
C PHE A 159 18.16 -12.31 13.60
N ASP A 160 17.61 -13.42 14.12
CA ASP A 160 18.04 -14.75 13.72
C ASP A 160 17.46 -15.09 12.34
N ARG A 161 18.30 -14.95 11.31
CA ARG A 161 17.93 -15.23 9.91
C ARG A 161 17.55 -16.69 9.66
N ASN A 162 17.85 -17.61 10.58
CA ASN A 162 17.45 -19.01 10.48
C ASN A 162 16.01 -19.26 10.94
N ASN A 163 15.35 -18.25 11.52
CA ASN A 163 13.99 -18.35 12.03
C ASN A 163 13.08 -17.26 11.44
N PRO A 164 12.68 -17.40 10.16
CA PRO A 164 11.86 -16.39 9.48
C PRO A 164 10.51 -16.15 10.16
N ASP A 165 9.94 -17.17 10.79
CA ASP A 165 8.67 -17.05 11.53
C ASP A 165 8.80 -16.11 12.73
N LYS A 166 9.87 -16.25 13.52
CA LYS A 166 10.15 -15.32 14.65
C LYS A 166 10.46 -13.90 14.18
N MET A 167 11.16 -13.76 13.05
CA MET A 167 11.40 -12.45 12.45
C MET A 167 10.07 -11.78 12.06
N LEU A 168 9.19 -12.53 11.41
CA LEU A 168 7.87 -12.05 11.00
C LEU A 168 6.99 -11.70 12.21
N GLU A 169 7.03 -12.50 13.27
CA GLU A 169 6.36 -12.23 14.54
C GLU A 169 6.81 -10.89 15.13
N HIS A 170 8.11 -10.64 15.20
CA HIS A 170 8.68 -9.38 15.68
C HIS A 170 8.27 -8.20 14.80
N ILE A 171 8.35 -8.33 13.48
CA ILE A 171 7.92 -7.29 12.54
C ILE A 171 6.43 -6.97 12.73
N ALA A 172 5.59 -7.97 13.00
CA ALA A 172 4.17 -7.74 13.28
C ALA A 172 3.95 -6.97 14.60
N ILE A 173 4.75 -7.23 15.63
CA ILE A 173 4.74 -6.44 16.89
C ILE A 173 5.14 -5.00 16.61
N PHE A 174 6.27 -4.79 15.92
CA PHE A 174 6.76 -3.47 15.53
C PHE A 174 5.71 -2.67 14.72
N THR A 175 5.08 -3.33 13.75
CA THR A 175 3.99 -2.75 12.95
C THR A 175 2.81 -2.32 13.81
N SER A 176 2.42 -3.15 14.78
CA SER A 176 1.32 -2.83 15.71
C SER A 176 1.62 -1.60 16.56
N GLN A 177 2.88 -1.45 17.00
CA GLN A 177 3.34 -0.29 17.76
C GLN A 177 3.33 0.99 16.89
N LEU A 178 3.83 0.92 15.65
CA LEU A 178 3.81 2.06 14.72
C LEU A 178 2.37 2.55 14.45
N LEU A 179 1.44 1.62 14.17
CA LEU A 179 0.04 1.96 13.94
C LEU A 179 -0.64 2.60 15.15
N THR A 180 -0.21 2.26 16.37
CA THR A 180 -0.73 2.85 17.62
C THR A 180 -0.27 4.30 17.82
N VAL A 181 0.93 4.66 17.32
CA VAL A 181 1.46 6.04 17.42
C VAL A 181 0.68 7.02 16.51
N GLN A 182 0.08 6.50 15.45
CA GLN A 182 -0.46 7.27 14.32
C GLN A 182 -1.96 6.99 14.08
N ALA A 183 -2.72 6.96 15.18
CA ALA A 183 -4.14 6.64 15.13
C ALA A 183 -4.97 7.78 14.49
N ASN A 184 -5.30 7.62 13.20
CA ASN A 184 -6.68 7.63 12.66
C ASN A 184 -6.84 8.02 11.19
N GLU A 185 -5.74 8.26 10.46
CA GLU A 185 -5.84 8.66 9.06
C GLU A 185 -5.37 7.56 8.11
N PHE A 186 -6.17 7.28 7.07
CA PHE A 186 -5.88 6.31 6.02
C PHE A 186 -4.46 6.50 5.46
N ALA A 187 -4.02 7.75 5.30
CA ALA A 187 -2.70 8.08 4.79
C ALA A 187 -1.55 7.54 5.66
N GLN A 188 -1.64 7.73 6.98
CA GLN A 188 -0.63 7.26 7.93
C GLN A 188 -0.61 5.73 8.02
N ARG A 189 -1.80 5.11 8.04
CA ARG A 189 -1.97 3.66 8.07
C ARG A 189 -1.38 3.00 6.82
N LEU A 190 -1.72 3.51 5.63
CA LEU A 190 -1.19 3.02 4.35
C LEU A 190 0.34 3.17 4.29
N THR A 191 0.86 4.33 4.69
CA THR A 191 2.31 4.59 4.75
C THR A 191 3.02 3.60 5.66
N THR A 192 2.47 3.33 6.85
CA THR A 192 3.03 2.38 7.82
C THR A 192 3.13 0.97 7.25
N ILE A 193 2.05 0.47 6.64
CA ILE A 193 2.05 -0.87 6.04
C ILE A 193 3.07 -0.97 4.91
N ILE A 194 3.15 0.04 4.03
CA ILE A 194 4.13 0.05 2.93
C ILE A 194 5.56 0.11 3.46
N PHE A 195 5.83 0.99 4.43
CA PHE A 195 7.15 1.11 5.06
C PHE A 195 7.60 -0.21 5.68
N VAL A 196 6.73 -0.88 6.43
CA VAL A 196 7.01 -2.20 7.03
C VAL A 196 7.28 -3.26 5.96
N ILE A 197 6.47 -3.32 4.89
CA ILE A 197 6.69 -4.27 3.80
C ILE A 197 8.05 -4.02 3.14
N MET A 198 8.42 -2.76 2.87
CA MET A 198 9.72 -2.41 2.32
C MET A 198 10.88 -2.74 3.27
N TYR A 199 10.69 -2.52 4.56
CA TYR A 199 11.66 -2.89 5.60
C TYR A 199 11.84 -4.40 5.68
N ALA A 200 10.76 -5.19 5.75
CA ALA A 200 10.84 -6.65 5.76
C ALA A 200 11.54 -7.19 4.52
N ARG A 201 11.31 -6.59 3.34
CA ARG A 201 12.03 -6.96 2.12
C ARG A 201 13.53 -6.65 2.18
N SER A 202 13.94 -5.60 2.89
CA SER A 202 15.37 -5.32 3.15
C SER A 202 16.02 -6.38 4.05
N LEU A 203 15.23 -7.05 4.90
CA LEU A 203 15.67 -8.18 5.74
C LEU A 203 15.76 -9.50 4.97
N GLY A 204 15.21 -9.58 3.75
CA GLY A 204 15.31 -10.71 2.84
C GLY A 204 13.97 -11.40 2.53
N PHE A 205 12.86 -10.94 3.09
CA PHE A 205 11.53 -11.42 2.70
C PHE A 205 11.20 -11.02 1.26
N ASN A 206 10.41 -11.83 0.56
CA ASN A 206 9.95 -11.54 -0.81
C ASN A 206 8.44 -11.36 -0.84
N LEU A 207 7.93 -10.57 -1.78
CA LEU A 207 6.48 -10.51 -1.99
C LEU A 207 5.98 -11.85 -2.55
N LEU A 208 4.93 -12.39 -1.93
CA LEU A 208 4.21 -13.54 -2.45
C LEU A 208 3.39 -13.12 -3.67
N HIS A 209 3.46 -13.95 -4.71
CA HIS A 209 2.80 -13.67 -5.98
C HIS A 209 1.28 -13.95 -5.94
N ASP A 210 0.86 -14.90 -5.10
CA ASP A 210 -0.50 -15.42 -5.07
C ASP A 210 -1.21 -15.03 -3.77
N PHE A 211 -1.37 -13.73 -3.54
CA PHE A 211 -2.16 -13.20 -2.44
C PHE A 211 -3.50 -12.68 -2.97
N SER A 212 -4.48 -13.57 -3.01
CA SER A 212 -5.87 -13.28 -3.40
C SER A 212 -6.80 -13.39 -2.20
N ASP A 213 -6.63 -12.50 -1.22
CA ASP A 213 -7.59 -12.43 -0.12
C ASP A 213 -8.18 -11.02 0.02
N ARG A 214 -9.50 -10.98 -0.17
CA ARG A 214 -10.36 -9.78 -0.16
C ARG A 214 -10.46 -9.15 1.23
N HIS A 215 -9.90 -9.78 2.26
CA HIS A 215 -9.94 -9.32 3.65
C HIS A 215 -8.71 -8.50 4.08
N ASN A 216 -7.88 -8.04 3.13
CA ASN A 216 -6.58 -7.45 3.44
C ASN A 216 -6.44 -5.97 3.03
N SER A 217 -7.57 -5.29 2.83
CA SER A 217 -7.53 -3.84 2.71
C SER A 217 -7.10 -3.20 4.02
N VAL A 218 -6.45 -2.03 3.94
CA VAL A 218 -6.09 -1.25 5.14
C VAL A 218 -7.35 -0.98 5.98
N ALA A 219 -8.50 -0.76 5.36
CA ALA A 219 -9.77 -0.61 6.09
C ALA A 219 -10.16 -1.89 6.87
N THR A 220 -9.99 -3.08 6.25
CA THR A 220 -10.31 -4.36 6.90
C THR A 220 -9.32 -4.74 8.00
N LEU A 221 -8.02 -4.52 7.78
CA LEU A 221 -6.97 -4.75 8.79
C LEU A 221 -7.23 -3.90 10.04
N MET A 222 -7.78 -2.70 9.86
CA MET A 222 -7.87 -1.68 10.91
C MET A 222 -9.23 -1.59 11.60
N LYS A 223 -10.31 -2.18 11.05
CA LYS A 223 -11.60 -2.32 11.77
C LYS A 223 -11.46 -3.01 13.13
N ASN A 224 -10.37 -3.75 13.34
CA ASN A 224 -10.08 -4.49 14.57
C ASN A 224 -9.16 -3.73 15.55
N LEU A 225 -8.73 -2.50 15.23
CA LEU A 225 -7.76 -1.72 16.03
C LEU A 225 -8.39 -0.58 16.85
N GLU A 226 -9.70 -0.35 16.72
CA GLU A 226 -10.41 0.82 17.30
C GLU A 226 -10.93 0.59 18.73
N ASP A 227 -10.70 -0.60 19.32
CA ASP A 227 -11.07 -0.90 20.71
C ASP A 227 -9.79 -1.15 21.54
N HIS A 228 -9.66 -0.45 22.68
CA HIS A 228 -8.44 -0.43 23.50
C HIS A 228 -8.34 -1.55 24.54
N SER A 229 -9.22 -2.57 24.47
CA SER A 229 -9.11 -3.74 25.34
C SER A 229 -7.84 -4.57 25.05
N GLU A 230 -7.27 -5.23 26.07
CA GLU A 230 -6.15 -6.16 25.89
C GLU A 230 -6.47 -7.29 24.89
N GLN A 231 -7.73 -7.70 24.84
CA GLN A 231 -8.22 -8.73 23.91
C GLN A 231 -8.19 -8.21 22.47
N THR A 232 -8.51 -6.94 22.26
CA THR A 232 -8.44 -6.28 20.95
C THR A 232 -7.01 -6.04 20.48
N GLN A 233 -6.07 -5.74 21.38
CA GLN A 233 -4.64 -5.62 21.03
C GLN A 233 -4.06 -6.96 20.55
N ARG A 234 -4.37 -8.06 21.23
CA ARG A 234 -3.97 -9.42 20.79
C ARG A 234 -4.59 -9.80 19.45
N GLN A 235 -5.87 -9.48 19.25
CA GLN A 235 -6.54 -9.68 17.97
C GLN A 235 -5.88 -8.86 16.86
N SER A 236 -5.55 -7.59 17.12
CA SER A 236 -4.91 -6.69 16.15
C SER A 236 -3.55 -7.21 15.69
N PHE A 237 -2.71 -7.61 16.64
CA PHE A 237 -1.43 -8.27 16.35
C PHE A 237 -1.63 -9.50 15.45
N LEU A 238 -2.58 -10.37 15.79
CA LEU A 238 -2.82 -11.59 15.01
C LEU A 238 -3.27 -11.30 13.58
N HIS A 239 -4.07 -10.25 13.35
CA HIS A 239 -4.46 -9.82 12.01
C HIS A 239 -3.27 -9.28 11.23
N ILE A 240 -2.43 -8.45 11.84
CA ILE A 240 -1.20 -7.92 11.23
C ILE A 240 -0.24 -9.05 10.88
N TYR A 241 -0.01 -9.99 11.80
CA TYR A 241 0.83 -11.16 11.55
C TYR A 241 0.31 -11.99 10.37
N ARG A 242 -0.99 -12.32 10.36
CA ARG A 242 -1.60 -13.09 9.25
C ARG A 242 -1.48 -12.37 7.92
N PHE A 243 -1.70 -11.06 7.91
CA PHE A 243 -1.52 -10.23 6.74
C PHE A 243 -0.08 -10.27 6.22
N LEU A 244 0.89 -10.01 7.10
CA LEU A 244 2.30 -10.02 6.73
C LEU A 244 2.73 -11.42 6.25
N ALA A 245 2.29 -12.50 6.91
CA ALA A 245 2.56 -13.88 6.50
C ALA A 245 1.99 -14.22 5.11
N ALA A 246 0.88 -13.60 4.75
CA ALA A 246 0.22 -13.86 3.48
C ALA A 246 0.76 -13.00 2.33
N VAL A 247 1.43 -11.88 2.64
CA VAL A 247 2.06 -10.98 1.65
C VAL A 247 3.57 -11.24 1.53
N LEU A 248 4.23 -11.70 2.59
CA LEU A 248 5.67 -11.90 2.66
C LEU A 248 6.01 -13.39 2.72
N GLY A 249 6.80 -13.85 1.75
CA GLY A 249 7.32 -15.20 1.65
C GLY A 249 8.70 -15.33 2.26
N ASN A 250 9.10 -16.59 2.49
CA ASN A 250 10.33 -16.96 3.16
C ASN A 250 11.58 -16.26 2.61
N ILE A 251 12.53 -16.03 3.53
CA ILE A 251 13.85 -15.49 3.27
C ILE A 251 14.61 -16.52 2.41
N LYS A 252 15.19 -16.08 1.29
CA LYS A 252 16.07 -16.90 0.46
C LYS A 252 17.50 -16.89 1.00
#